data_AF-A0A7V4J5F0-F1
#
_entry.id   AF-A0A7V4J5F0-F1
#
_cell.length_a   1.000
_cell.length_b   1.000
_cell.length_c   1.000
_cell.angle_alpha   90.00
_cell.angle_beta   90.00
_cell.angle_gamma   90.00
#
_symmetry.space_group_name_H-M   'P 1'
#
loop_
_entity.id
_entity.type
_entity.pdbx_description
1 polymer ?
#
loop_
_entity_poly.entity_id
_entity_poly.type
_entity_poly.pdbx_seq_one_letter_code
_entity_poly.pdbx_strand_id
1 'polypeptide(L)'
;MPILRVSTWATDIGPTHRSFSLINLEFVINTLSLGSLYAMLALGLVIVYGILRLVNFAYGELIMIGGYMSFQGIDGRARYHDTPVEEALPVTMLAHDDRVESPQGCTPTVCAPDHPIVAGLPSPWPPLLGYNRVIPRPPATLIARVGEDPLLVAWQYGRGRAVVFTSDCGPHWCPPDFLSWHGYATLWQQMISWVTTTA
;
A
#
# COMPACT_ATOMS: atom_id res chain seq x y z
N MET A 1 61.19 -62.58 20.19
CA MET A 1 61.49 -62.48 18.74
C MET A 1 61.01 -63.77 18.09
N PRO A 2 60.22 -63.76 16.99
CA PRO A 2 60.33 -62.88 15.83
C PRO A 2 59.05 -62.06 15.48
N ILE A 3 59.27 -61.16 14.51
CA ILE A 3 58.45 -60.06 14.01
C ILE A 3 57.45 -60.54 12.94
N LEU A 4 56.20 -60.05 12.95
CA LEU A 4 55.28 -60.16 11.81
C LEU A 4 54.66 -58.79 11.46
N ARG A 5 55.20 -58.27 10.35
CA ARG A 5 54.74 -57.24 9.40
C ARG A 5 53.37 -56.59 9.63
N VAL A 6 53.39 -55.27 9.83
CA VAL A 6 52.32 -54.34 9.48
C VAL A 6 52.31 -54.19 7.95
N SER A 7 51.27 -54.69 7.27
CA SER A 7 51.07 -54.44 5.84
C SER A 7 50.22 -53.19 5.64
N THR A 8 50.80 -52.25 4.92
CA THR A 8 50.29 -50.97 4.44
C THR A 8 49.03 -51.13 3.58
N TRP A 9 47.90 -50.55 4.01
CA TRP A 9 46.69 -50.39 3.19
C TRP A 9 46.52 -48.95 2.70
N ALA A 10 47.62 -48.21 2.56
CA ALA A 10 47.64 -46.91 1.93
C ALA A 10 48.51 -47.00 0.68
N THR A 11 47.93 -47.44 -0.44
CA THR A 11 48.29 -47.04 -1.82
C THR A 11 47.35 -47.76 -2.78
N ASP A 12 46.20 -47.14 -3.08
CA ASP A 12 45.62 -47.28 -4.42
C ASP A 12 44.82 -46.02 -4.76
N ILE A 13 45.55 -44.90 -4.86
CA ILE A 13 45.08 -43.70 -5.55
C ILE A 13 45.71 -43.72 -6.94
N GLY A 14 45.27 -44.67 -7.77
CA GLY A 14 45.52 -44.60 -9.21
C GLY A 14 44.72 -43.44 -9.82
N PRO A 15 45.26 -42.67 -10.77
CA PRO A 15 44.50 -41.61 -11.41
C PRO A 15 43.46 -42.26 -12.32
N THR A 16 42.23 -42.39 -11.84
CA THR A 16 41.08 -42.82 -12.64
C THR A 16 40.69 -41.70 -13.60
N HIS A 17 41.44 -41.60 -14.71
CA HIS A 17 41.21 -40.67 -15.84
C HIS A 17 39.84 -40.82 -16.55
N ARG A 18 38.91 -41.63 -16.02
CA ARG A 18 37.56 -41.83 -16.56
C ARG A 18 36.45 -41.13 -15.75
N SER A 19 36.75 -40.56 -14.58
CA SER A 19 35.72 -39.93 -13.74
C SER A 19 35.42 -38.47 -14.08
N PHE A 20 36.26 -37.79 -14.88
CA PHE A 20 36.08 -36.36 -15.18
C PHE A 20 34.89 -36.06 -16.11
N SER A 21 34.45 -37.03 -16.92
CA SER A 21 33.34 -36.84 -17.87
C SER A 21 31.94 -37.03 -17.25
N LEU A 22 31.79 -37.97 -16.30
CA LEU A 22 30.50 -38.30 -15.70
C LEU A 22 30.10 -37.30 -14.59
N ILE A 23 31.09 -36.78 -13.87
CA ILE A 23 30.90 -35.76 -12.82
C ILE A 23 30.24 -34.49 -13.39
N ASN A 24 30.59 -34.08 -14.61
CA ASN A 24 30.01 -32.87 -15.22
C ASN A 24 28.53 -33.04 -15.61
N LEU A 25 28.14 -34.21 -16.12
CA LEU A 25 26.76 -34.45 -16.56
C LEU A 25 25.82 -34.73 -15.37
N GLU A 26 26.25 -35.54 -14.41
CA GLU A 26 25.46 -35.81 -13.20
C GLU A 26 25.25 -34.55 -12.36
N PHE A 27 26.28 -33.69 -12.24
CA PHE A 27 26.14 -32.41 -11.56
C PHE A 27 25.10 -31.51 -12.23
N VAL A 28 25.14 -31.40 -13.57
CA VAL A 28 24.15 -30.63 -14.34
C VAL A 28 22.74 -31.18 -14.14
N ILE A 29 22.56 -32.51 -14.20
CA ILE A 29 21.26 -33.15 -14.02
C ILE A 29 20.74 -32.93 -12.58
N ASN A 30 21.60 -33.08 -11.57
CA ASN A 30 21.24 -32.90 -10.17
C ASN A 30 20.89 -31.44 -9.84
N THR A 31 21.67 -30.48 -10.33
CA THR A 31 21.39 -29.05 -10.15
C THR A 31 20.13 -28.62 -10.89
N LEU A 32 19.90 -29.13 -12.10
CA LEU A 32 18.67 -28.85 -12.85
C LEU A 32 17.45 -29.45 -12.17
N SER A 33 17.53 -30.68 -11.68
CA SER A 33 16.43 -31.35 -10.98
C SER A 33 16.07 -30.62 -9.68
N LEU A 34 17.08 -30.30 -8.87
CA LEU A 34 16.89 -29.58 -7.62
C LEU A 34 16.42 -28.13 -7.86
N GLY A 35 16.97 -27.45 -8.87
CA GLY A 35 16.55 -26.12 -9.28
C GLY A 35 15.11 -26.08 -9.79
N SER A 36 14.70 -27.09 -10.56
CA SER A 36 13.31 -27.21 -11.05
C SER A 36 12.33 -27.45 -9.90
N LEU A 37 12.72 -28.26 -8.90
CA LEU A 37 11.91 -28.47 -7.71
C LEU A 37 11.72 -27.17 -6.92
N TYR A 38 12.79 -26.39 -6.73
CA TYR A 38 12.68 -25.07 -6.08
C TYR A 38 11.88 -24.07 -6.92
N ALA A 39 12.05 -24.06 -8.25
CA ALA A 39 11.30 -23.19 -9.14
C ALA A 39 9.79 -23.52 -9.14
N MET A 40 9.43 -24.81 -9.16
CA MET A 40 8.03 -25.24 -9.05
C MET A 40 7.44 -24.92 -7.68
N LEU A 41 8.20 -25.09 -6.60
CA LEU A 41 7.75 -24.74 -5.27
C LEU A 41 7.50 -23.22 -5.16
N ALA A 42 8.41 -22.40 -5.67
CA ALA A 42 8.25 -20.95 -5.73
C ALA A 42 7.04 -20.54 -6.60
N LEU A 43 6.87 -21.15 -7.78
CA LEU A 43 5.75 -20.88 -8.67
C LEU A 43 4.41 -21.28 -8.04
N GLY A 44 4.35 -22.45 -7.39
CA GLY A 44 3.17 -22.90 -6.66
C GLY A 44 2.80 -21.92 -5.55
N LEU A 45 3.81 -21.43 -4.80
CA LEU A 45 3.62 -20.39 -3.79
C LEU A 45 3.07 -19.10 -4.43
N VAL A 46 3.69 -18.59 -5.50
CA VAL A 46 3.25 -17.38 -6.20
C VAL A 46 1.81 -17.48 -6.70
N ILE A 47 1.42 -18.62 -7.28
CA ILE A 47 0.06 -18.81 -7.80
C ILE A 47 -0.96 -18.93 -6.66
N VAL A 48 -0.67 -19.71 -5.61
CA VAL A 48 -1.57 -19.88 -4.46
C VAL A 48 -1.79 -18.54 -3.76
N TYR A 49 -0.72 -17.80 -3.45
CA TYR A 49 -0.84 -16.48 -2.81
C TYR A 49 -1.44 -15.42 -3.75
N GLY A 50 -1.20 -15.52 -5.06
CA GLY A 50 -1.75 -14.62 -6.08
C GLY A 50 -3.26 -14.80 -6.28
N ILE A 51 -3.74 -16.04 -6.38
CA ILE A 51 -5.18 -16.34 -6.55
C ILE A 51 -5.95 -16.09 -5.26
N LEU A 52 -5.41 -16.50 -4.11
CA LEU A 52 -6.09 -16.32 -2.83
C LEU A 52 -6.11 -14.86 -2.36
N ARG A 53 -5.38 -13.95 -3.05
CA ARG A 53 -5.14 -12.56 -2.63
C ARG A 53 -4.75 -12.45 -1.15
N LEU A 54 -4.11 -13.50 -0.59
CA LEU A 54 -3.78 -13.59 0.84
C LEU A 54 -2.68 -12.61 1.26
N VAL A 55 -1.99 -12.01 0.29
CA VAL A 55 -1.09 -10.86 0.53
C VAL A 55 -1.88 -9.57 0.80
N ASN A 56 -3.21 -9.59 0.71
CA ASN A 56 -4.04 -8.53 1.27
C ASN A 56 -4.01 -8.64 2.79
N PHE A 57 -2.90 -8.17 3.39
CA PHE A 57 -2.81 -7.83 4.80
C PHE A 57 -3.71 -6.63 5.07
N ALA A 58 -5.03 -6.78 4.91
CA ALA A 58 -6.04 -5.80 5.31
C ALA A 58 -6.14 -5.72 6.85
N TYR A 59 -4.98 -5.62 7.50
CA TYR A 59 -4.70 -5.36 8.90
C TYR A 59 -4.00 -4.01 9.06
N GLY A 60 -3.59 -3.36 7.95
CA GLY A 60 -2.91 -2.07 7.97
C GLY A 60 -3.87 -0.88 7.94
N GLU A 61 -3.40 0.22 8.51
CA GLU A 61 -4.01 1.52 8.46
C GLU A 61 -3.55 2.28 7.21
N LEU A 62 -4.48 2.95 6.53
CA LEU A 62 -4.16 3.75 5.34
C LEU A 62 -4.77 5.15 5.43
N ILE A 63 -3.94 6.16 5.19
CA ILE A 63 -4.39 7.53 4.96
C ILE A 63 -3.90 7.94 3.59
N MET A 64 -4.83 8.40 2.73
CA MET A 64 -4.46 9.08 1.49
C MET A 64 -4.89 10.54 1.57
N ILE A 65 -3.92 11.41 1.32
CA ILE A 65 -4.09 12.86 1.27
C ILE A 65 -4.05 13.28 -0.20
N GLY A 66 -4.89 14.21 -0.59
CA GLY A 66 -4.94 14.77 -1.94
C GLY A 66 -3.72 15.59 -2.30
N GLY A 67 -3.69 15.99 -3.56
CA GLY A 67 -2.61 16.74 -4.18
C GLY A 67 -2.42 16.32 -5.62
N TYR A 68 -1.45 16.95 -6.28
CA TYR A 68 -1.20 16.74 -7.70
C TYR A 68 -0.66 15.34 -8.03
N MET A 69 -0.02 14.66 -7.07
CA MET A 69 0.54 13.31 -7.25
C MET A 69 -0.21 12.26 -6.42
N SER A 70 -1.43 12.58 -5.98
CA SER A 70 -2.33 11.66 -5.28
C SER A 70 -3.51 11.30 -6.19
N PHE A 71 -4.20 10.19 -5.87
CA PHE A 71 -5.33 9.68 -6.66
C PHE A 71 -4.98 9.50 -8.15
N GLN A 72 -5.67 10.17 -9.07
CA GLN A 72 -5.28 10.21 -10.47
C GLN A 72 -4.33 11.38 -10.74
N GLY A 73 -4.56 12.54 -10.12
CA GLY A 73 -3.63 13.66 -10.06
C GLY A 73 -3.46 14.39 -11.39
N ILE A 74 -2.46 15.27 -11.46
CA ILE A 74 -2.19 16.13 -12.62
C ILE A 74 -1.94 15.31 -13.88
N ASP A 75 -2.70 15.59 -14.95
CA ASP A 75 -2.68 14.84 -16.22
C ASP A 75 -2.88 13.32 -16.05
N GLY A 76 -3.38 12.84 -14.92
CA GLY A 76 -3.43 11.40 -14.62
C GLY A 76 -2.06 10.75 -14.41
N ARG A 77 -1.11 11.47 -13.80
CA ARG A 77 0.27 10.99 -13.56
C ARG A 77 0.45 10.21 -12.26
N ALA A 78 -0.43 10.39 -11.27
CA ALA A 78 -0.35 9.64 -10.01
C ALA A 78 -0.75 8.17 -10.20
N ARG A 79 -1.77 7.93 -11.04
CA ARG A 79 -2.18 6.61 -11.53
C ARG A 79 -2.49 5.59 -10.44
N TYR A 80 -3.20 6.01 -9.39
CA TYR A 80 -3.71 5.07 -8.40
C TYR A 80 -5.01 4.38 -8.84
N HIS A 81 -5.69 4.85 -9.89
CA HIS A 81 -6.85 4.17 -10.45
C HIS A 81 -6.50 2.76 -10.98
N ASP A 82 -7.39 1.80 -10.76
CA ASP A 82 -7.26 0.37 -11.05
C ASP A 82 -6.04 -0.30 -10.38
N THR A 83 -5.59 0.24 -9.24
CA THR A 83 -4.50 -0.36 -8.45
C THR A 83 -5.00 -1.06 -7.18
N PRO A 84 -4.23 -1.99 -6.61
CA PRO A 84 -4.55 -2.57 -5.29
C PRO A 84 -4.64 -1.53 -4.16
N VAL A 85 -3.98 -0.38 -4.31
CA VAL A 85 -4.10 0.73 -3.35
C VAL A 85 -5.49 1.35 -3.42
N GLU A 86 -6.02 1.57 -4.63
CA GLU A 86 -7.40 2.01 -4.79
C GLU A 86 -8.36 1.01 -4.15
N GLU A 87 -8.19 -0.30 -4.31
CA GLU A 87 -9.08 -1.31 -3.70
C GLU A 87 -9.25 -1.12 -2.17
N ALA A 88 -8.21 -0.65 -1.47
CA ALA A 88 -8.22 -0.41 -0.03
C ALA A 88 -8.83 0.94 0.39
N LEU A 89 -9.10 1.85 -0.54
CA LEU A 89 -9.57 3.21 -0.26
C LEU A 89 -11.10 3.34 -0.33
N PRO A 90 -11.71 4.22 0.50
CA PRO A 90 -13.16 4.41 0.57
C PRO A 90 -13.79 5.10 -0.65
N VAL A 91 -13.02 5.36 -1.71
CA VAL A 91 -13.44 6.17 -2.85
C VAL A 91 -12.90 5.58 -4.16
N THR A 92 -13.70 5.59 -5.22
CA THR A 92 -13.27 5.27 -6.58
C THR A 92 -12.72 6.54 -7.25
N MET A 93 -11.58 6.42 -7.88
CA MET A 93 -10.88 7.47 -8.60
C MET A 93 -11.42 7.58 -10.03
N LEU A 94 -11.27 8.77 -10.62
CA LEU A 94 -11.53 8.96 -12.04
C LEU A 94 -10.35 8.38 -12.85
N ALA A 95 -10.60 7.99 -14.09
CA ALA A 95 -9.55 7.50 -14.99
C ALA A 95 -8.68 8.63 -15.61
N HIS A 96 -9.07 9.89 -15.42
CA HIS A 96 -8.43 11.09 -15.99
C HIS A 96 -8.09 12.10 -14.88
N ASP A 97 -7.43 13.20 -15.25
CA ASP A 97 -7.09 14.29 -14.30
C ASP A 97 -8.30 14.63 -13.43
N ASP A 98 -8.14 14.45 -12.12
CA ASP A 98 -9.19 14.55 -11.13
C ASP A 98 -9.14 15.87 -10.35
N ARG A 99 -8.26 16.81 -10.74
CA ARG A 99 -8.10 18.06 -10.02
C ARG A 99 -9.28 18.98 -10.24
N VAL A 100 -9.80 19.52 -9.14
CA VAL A 100 -10.73 20.63 -9.14
C VAL A 100 -10.03 21.82 -8.51
N GLU A 101 -9.57 22.74 -9.34
CA GLU A 101 -9.02 24.01 -8.89
C GLU A 101 -10.18 24.97 -8.57
N SER A 102 -10.17 25.53 -7.37
CA SER A 102 -11.16 26.51 -6.90
C SER A 102 -10.44 27.76 -6.34
N PRO A 103 -9.84 28.62 -7.19
CA PRO A 103 -9.15 29.83 -6.73
C PRO A 103 -10.02 30.79 -5.90
N GLN A 104 -11.33 30.79 -6.14
CA GLN A 104 -12.33 31.53 -5.38
C GLN A 104 -12.57 30.98 -3.96
N GLY A 105 -11.98 29.84 -3.62
CA GLY A 105 -12.23 29.13 -2.37
C GLY A 105 -13.45 28.23 -2.44
N CYS A 106 -13.36 27.06 -1.81
CA CYS A 106 -14.46 26.13 -1.65
C CYS A 106 -14.56 25.71 -0.18
N THR A 107 -15.72 25.99 0.45
CA THR A 107 -15.90 25.82 1.90
C THR A 107 -16.29 24.39 2.26
N PRO A 108 -15.54 23.70 3.12
CA PRO A 108 -15.92 22.39 3.61
C PRO A 108 -17.21 22.42 4.43
N THR A 109 -18.04 21.39 4.29
CA THR A 109 -19.23 21.13 5.10
C THR A 109 -19.14 19.75 5.74
N VAL A 110 -19.25 19.69 7.06
CA VAL A 110 -19.27 18.43 7.81
C VAL A 110 -20.65 17.77 7.65
N CYS A 111 -20.64 16.52 7.20
CA CYS A 111 -21.84 15.70 6.97
C CYS A 111 -22.09 14.71 8.12
N ALA A 112 -21.03 14.23 8.79
CA ALA A 112 -21.13 13.32 9.93
C ALA A 112 -20.46 13.96 11.17
N PRO A 113 -21.15 14.88 11.87
CA PRO A 113 -20.56 15.62 13.00
C PRO A 113 -20.22 14.73 14.20
N ASP A 114 -20.88 13.58 14.33
CA ASP A 114 -20.64 12.61 15.41
C ASP A 114 -19.41 11.71 15.14
N HIS A 115 -18.77 11.82 13.96
CA HIS A 115 -17.62 10.99 13.62
C HIS A 115 -16.39 11.40 14.46
N PRO A 116 -15.63 10.47 15.05
CA PRO A 116 -14.50 10.80 15.93
C PRO A 116 -13.42 11.69 15.29
N ILE A 117 -13.25 11.61 13.96
CA ILE A 117 -12.28 12.41 13.20
C ILE A 117 -12.60 13.91 13.23
N VAL A 118 -13.85 14.30 13.46
CA VAL A 118 -14.26 15.72 13.46
C VAL A 118 -14.79 16.19 14.81
N ALA A 119 -14.67 15.33 15.83
CA ALA A 119 -15.18 15.61 17.16
C ALA A 119 -14.47 16.82 17.78
N GLY A 120 -15.24 17.86 18.10
CA GLY A 120 -14.73 19.07 18.75
C GLY A 120 -13.89 19.99 17.84
N LEU A 121 -13.85 19.76 16.52
CA LEU A 121 -13.19 20.68 15.61
C LEU A 121 -13.96 22.01 15.52
N PRO A 122 -13.27 23.17 15.49
CA PRO A 122 -13.91 24.46 15.32
C PRO A 122 -14.73 24.53 14.01
N SER A 123 -15.78 25.34 13.98
CA SER A 123 -16.50 25.64 12.74
C SER A 123 -16.65 27.15 12.56
N PRO A 124 -16.73 27.66 11.31
CA PRO A 124 -16.60 26.92 10.05
C PRO A 124 -15.15 26.50 9.75
N TRP A 125 -14.99 25.51 8.88
CA TRP A 125 -13.66 25.19 8.33
C TRP A 125 -13.26 26.24 7.30
N PRO A 126 -11.99 26.66 7.24
CA PRO A 126 -11.53 27.59 6.23
C PRO A 126 -11.70 27.04 4.81
N PRO A 127 -11.86 27.91 3.80
CA PRO A 127 -11.96 27.48 2.41
C PRO A 127 -10.66 26.84 1.93
N LEU A 128 -10.80 25.87 1.04
CA LEU A 128 -9.71 25.23 0.30
C LEU A 128 -9.64 25.81 -1.11
N LEU A 129 -8.48 25.74 -1.75
CA LEU A 129 -8.27 26.24 -3.12
C LEU A 129 -8.31 25.14 -4.18
N GLY A 130 -8.43 23.89 -3.77
CA GLY A 130 -8.64 22.76 -4.66
C GLY A 130 -8.68 21.42 -3.94
N TYR A 131 -9.00 20.37 -4.69
CA TYR A 131 -9.10 18.99 -4.22
C TYR A 131 -9.12 18.02 -5.41
N ASN A 132 -8.91 16.73 -5.15
CA ASN A 132 -9.12 15.65 -6.12
C ASN A 132 -10.58 15.18 -6.07
N ARG A 133 -11.27 15.18 -7.21
CA ARG A 133 -12.62 14.65 -7.35
C ARG A 133 -12.58 13.12 -7.36
N VAL A 134 -13.36 12.53 -6.46
CA VAL A 134 -13.49 11.08 -6.32
C VAL A 134 -14.95 10.72 -6.05
N ILE A 135 -15.29 9.45 -6.21
CA ILE A 135 -16.65 8.94 -6.01
C ILE A 135 -16.66 8.08 -4.74
N PRO A 136 -17.47 8.40 -3.71
CA PRO A 136 -17.56 7.57 -2.50
C PRO A 136 -18.03 6.15 -2.82
N ARG A 137 -17.42 5.15 -2.17
CA ARG A 137 -17.84 3.75 -2.28
C ARG A 137 -18.68 3.33 -1.08
N PRO A 138 -19.88 2.76 -1.27
CA PRO A 138 -20.59 2.08 -0.17
C PRO A 138 -19.75 0.88 0.34
N PRO A 139 -19.64 0.64 1.66
CA PRO A 139 -20.37 1.27 2.77
C PRO A 139 -19.60 2.42 3.47
N ALA A 140 -18.72 3.14 2.77
CA ALA A 140 -17.91 4.20 3.37
C ALA A 140 -18.74 5.35 3.95
N THR A 141 -18.24 5.93 5.03
CA THR A 141 -18.83 7.10 5.70
C THR A 141 -18.27 8.37 5.11
N LEU A 142 -19.13 9.19 4.50
CA LEU A 142 -18.80 10.55 4.09
C LEU A 142 -18.84 11.48 5.31
N ILE A 143 -17.69 11.96 5.74
CA ILE A 143 -17.54 12.78 6.96
C ILE A 143 -17.64 14.27 6.64
N ALA A 144 -16.99 14.71 5.56
CA ALA A 144 -17.06 16.08 5.08
C ALA A 144 -17.08 16.13 3.55
N ARG A 145 -17.67 17.19 3.00
CA ARG A 145 -17.78 17.44 1.56
C ARG A 145 -17.41 18.87 1.22
N VAL A 146 -17.09 19.11 -0.05
CA VAL A 146 -16.94 20.44 -0.65
C VAL A 146 -17.93 20.52 -1.80
N GLY A 147 -18.97 21.34 -1.64
CA GLY A 147 -20.12 21.32 -2.55
C GLY A 147 -20.76 19.93 -2.59
N GLU A 148 -20.78 19.30 -3.76
CA GLU A 148 -21.30 17.94 -3.96
C GLU A 148 -20.21 16.86 -3.91
N ASP A 149 -18.93 17.25 -3.92
CA ASP A 149 -17.81 16.31 -3.98
C ASP A 149 -17.32 15.92 -2.57
N PRO A 150 -16.87 14.68 -2.36
CA PRO A 150 -16.35 14.24 -1.07
C PRO A 150 -15.04 14.93 -0.71
N LEU A 151 -14.91 15.35 0.55
CA LEU A 151 -13.67 15.90 1.12
C LEU A 151 -12.99 14.90 2.03
N LEU A 152 -13.74 14.33 2.97
CA LEU A 152 -13.23 13.42 3.99
C LEU A 152 -14.12 12.18 4.03
N VAL A 153 -13.55 11.03 3.71
CA VAL A 153 -14.28 9.76 3.63
C VAL A 153 -13.52 8.70 4.39
N ALA A 154 -14.20 7.93 5.23
CA ALA A 154 -13.58 6.88 6.02
C ALA A 154 -14.34 5.56 5.88
N TRP A 155 -13.63 4.44 5.91
CA TRP A 155 -14.26 3.11 5.95
C TRP A 155 -13.38 2.08 6.65
N GLN A 156 -13.99 0.93 6.91
CA GLN A 156 -13.28 -0.26 7.32
C GLN A 156 -13.02 -1.14 6.09
N TYR A 157 -11.77 -1.54 5.89
CA TYR A 157 -11.36 -2.43 4.81
C TYR A 157 -10.70 -3.67 5.41
N GLY A 158 -11.41 -4.80 5.36
CA GLY A 158 -11.03 -6.00 6.10
C GLY A 158 -11.03 -5.75 7.62
N ARG A 159 -9.89 -5.92 8.27
CA ARG A 159 -9.66 -5.63 9.70
C ARG A 159 -9.00 -4.27 9.95
N GLY A 160 -8.50 -3.61 8.90
CA GLY A 160 -7.90 -2.28 8.95
C GLY A 160 -8.91 -1.17 8.70
N ARG A 161 -8.43 0.07 8.82
CA ARG A 161 -9.20 1.29 8.54
C ARG A 161 -8.48 2.12 7.48
N ALA A 162 -9.26 2.75 6.61
CA ALA A 162 -8.72 3.70 5.66
C ALA A 162 -9.53 5.00 5.67
N VAL A 163 -8.82 6.11 5.54
CA VAL A 163 -9.41 7.44 5.40
C VAL A 163 -8.76 8.19 4.24
N VAL A 164 -9.59 8.94 3.53
CA VAL A 164 -9.21 9.80 2.43
C VAL A 164 -9.54 11.24 2.81
N PHE A 165 -8.56 12.13 2.70
CA PHE A 165 -8.76 13.58 2.66
C PHE A 165 -8.40 14.04 1.24
N THR A 166 -9.38 14.51 0.46
CA THR A 166 -9.20 14.72 -0.98
C THR A 166 -8.50 16.02 -1.35
N SER A 167 -8.33 16.94 -0.40
CA SER A 167 -7.50 18.13 -0.56
C SER A 167 -6.09 17.88 -0.03
N ASP A 168 -5.20 18.85 -0.15
CA ASP A 168 -3.79 18.73 0.22
C ASP A 168 -3.59 18.96 1.73
N CYS A 169 -2.46 18.53 2.29
CA CYS A 169 -2.01 18.96 3.62
C CYS A 169 -1.10 20.20 3.58
N GLY A 170 -0.79 20.71 2.38
CA GLY A 170 0.08 21.86 2.21
C GLY A 170 -0.36 22.80 1.08
N PRO A 171 0.44 23.84 0.82
CA PRO A 171 0.20 24.76 -0.30
C PRO A 171 0.26 24.04 -1.67
N HIS A 172 -0.47 24.51 -2.69
CA HIS A 172 -1.31 25.71 -2.70
C HIS A 172 -2.79 25.45 -2.38
N TRP A 173 -3.25 24.19 -2.39
CA TRP A 173 -4.67 23.88 -2.13
C TRP A 173 -5.10 24.14 -0.68
N CYS A 174 -4.19 24.00 0.29
CA CYS A 174 -4.40 24.53 1.62
C CYS A 174 -3.83 25.96 1.72
N PRO A 175 -4.67 27.01 1.74
CA PRO A 175 -4.21 28.37 1.93
C PRO A 175 -3.69 28.59 3.36
N PRO A 176 -2.94 29.68 3.62
CA PRO A 176 -2.45 30.02 4.96
C PRO A 176 -3.54 30.02 6.04
N ASP A 177 -4.77 30.41 5.68
CA ASP A 177 -5.92 30.40 6.58
C ASP A 177 -6.29 28.99 7.05
N PHE A 178 -6.17 27.98 6.18
CA PHE A 178 -6.39 26.58 6.56
C PHE A 178 -5.23 26.03 7.39
N LEU A 179 -3.98 26.38 7.05
CA LEU A 179 -2.79 25.91 7.75
C LEU A 179 -2.67 26.50 9.17
N SER A 180 -3.13 27.73 9.37
CA SER A 180 -3.11 28.43 10.67
C SER A 180 -4.39 28.22 11.49
N TRP A 181 -5.36 27.48 10.95
CA TRP A 181 -6.61 27.20 11.63
C TRP A 181 -6.39 26.34 12.88
N HIS A 182 -7.03 26.72 13.99
CA HIS A 182 -6.88 26.07 15.29
C HIS A 182 -7.22 24.57 15.25
N GLY A 183 -8.10 24.14 14.34
CA GLY A 183 -8.45 22.73 14.17
C GLY A 183 -7.50 21.93 13.28
N TYR A 184 -6.54 22.55 12.60
CA TYR A 184 -5.68 21.90 11.61
C TYR A 184 -4.90 20.73 12.20
N ALA A 185 -4.15 20.97 13.29
CA ALA A 185 -3.37 19.93 13.94
C ALA A 185 -4.27 18.81 14.51
N THR A 186 -5.39 19.19 15.12
CA THR A 186 -6.35 18.25 15.71
C THR A 186 -6.99 17.36 14.65
N LEU A 187 -7.33 17.88 13.48
CA LEU A 187 -7.88 17.11 12.36
C LEU A 187 -6.94 15.96 11.97
N TRP A 188 -5.67 16.28 11.70
CA TRP A 188 -4.68 15.26 11.32
C TRP A 188 -4.41 14.25 12.45
N GLN A 189 -4.31 14.73 13.69
CA GLN A 189 -4.13 13.87 14.86
C GLN A 189 -5.32 12.91 15.04
N GLN A 190 -6.55 13.40 14.86
CA GLN A 190 -7.76 12.58 14.98
C GLN A 190 -7.89 11.59 13.82
N MET A 191 -7.49 11.96 12.59
CA MET A 191 -7.40 11.02 11.47
C MET A 191 -6.43 9.87 11.77
N ILE A 192 -5.20 10.20 12.19
CA ILE A 192 -4.18 9.22 12.55
C ILE A 192 -4.66 8.34 13.70
N SER A 193 -5.13 8.96 14.79
CA SER A 193 -5.66 8.24 15.95
C SER A 193 -6.81 7.31 15.57
N TRP A 194 -7.74 7.76 14.72
CA TRP A 194 -8.88 6.95 14.30
C TRP A 194 -8.46 5.74 13.47
N VAL A 195 -7.51 5.88 12.54
CA VAL A 195 -7.05 4.72 11.77
C VAL A 195 -6.30 3.73 12.64
N THR A 196 -5.43 4.19 13.56
CA THR A 196 -4.59 3.32 14.41
C THR A 196 -5.32 2.72 15.60
N THR A 197 -6.50 3.25 15.97
CA THR A 197 -7.27 2.68 17.06
C THR A 197 -7.94 1.40 16.56
N THR A 198 -7.40 0.26 17.00
CA THR A 198 -7.99 -1.06 16.74
C THR A 198 -9.40 -1.10 17.32
N ALA A 199 -10.36 -1.56 16.52
CA ALA A 199 -11.74 -1.79 16.96
C ALA A 199 -11.84 -2.94 17.96
#